data_AF-A0A497E3J8-F1
#
_entry.id   AF-A0A497E3J8-F1
#
_cell.length_a   1.000
_cell.length_b   1.000
_cell.length_c   1.000
_cell.angle_alpha   90.00
_cell.angle_beta   90.00
_cell.angle_gamma   90.00
#
_symmetry.space_group_name_H-M   'P 1'
#
loop_
_entity.id
_entity.type
_entity.pdbx_description
1 polymer ?
#
loop_
_entity_poly.entity_id
_entity_poly.type
_entity_poly.pdbx_seq_one_letter_code
_entity_poly.pdbx_strand_id
1 'polypeptide(L)' 'MPTVQVREKAQITIPSKIRKALGIKEGDYLEIEIQEGRIALFPKF' A
#
# COMPACT_ATOMS: atom_id res chain seq x y z
N MET A 1 -9.59 -4.50 -10.10
CA MET A 1 -8.40 -4.26 -9.25
C MET A 1 -7.35 -3.59 -10.13
N PRO A 2 -6.76 -2.45 -9.73
CA PRO A 2 -5.69 -1.83 -10.49
C PRO A 2 -4.40 -2.65 -10.36
N THR A 3 -3.75 -2.96 -11.48
CA THR A 3 -2.39 -3.50 -11.49
C THR A 3 -1.40 -2.35 -11.28
N VAL A 4 -0.43 -2.53 -10.40
CA VAL A 4 0.63 -1.55 -10.13
C VAL A 4 2.00 -2.16 -10.42
N GLN A 5 2.95 -1.33 -10.81
CA GLN A 5 4.33 -1.74 -11.08
C GLN A 5 5.21 -1.42 -9.88
N VAL A 6 6.09 -2.36 -9.52
CA VAL A 6 7.18 -2.10 -8.59
C VAL A 6 8.22 -1.22 -9.30
N ARG A 7 8.46 -0.04 -8.75
CA ARG A 7 9.44 0.92 -9.24
C ARG A 7 10.81 0.65 -8.60
N GLU A 8 11.76 1.51 -8.92
CA GLU A 8 13.06 1.53 -8.25
C GLU A 8 12.92 1.54 -6.72
N LYS A 9 13.92 1.00 -6.03
CA LYS A 9 13.94 0.88 -4.56
C LYS A 9 12.75 0.08 -4.00
N ALA A 10 12.17 -0.82 -4.81
CA ALA A 10 11.04 -1.67 -4.44
C ALA A 10 9.77 -0.91 -4.01
N GLN A 11 9.57 0.31 -4.54
CA GLN A 11 8.41 1.13 -4.20
C GLN A 11 7.20 0.81 -5.07
N ILE A 12 6.00 0.91 -4.50
CA ILE A 12 4.73 0.86 -5.24
C ILE A 12 3.91 2.12 -4.97
N THR A 13 3.13 2.54 -5.96
CA THR A 13 2.15 3.61 -5.78
C THR A 13 0.82 3.02 -5.34
N ILE A 14 0.32 3.41 -4.16
CA ILE A 14 -1.04 3.08 -3.73
C ILE A 14 -2.03 3.90 -4.58
N PRO A 15 -2.91 3.27 -5.38
CA PRO A 15 -3.84 3.99 -6.24
C PRO A 15 -4.77 4.91 -5.46
N SER A 16 -5.11 6.06 -6.06
CA SER A 16 -5.87 7.12 -5.40
C SER A 16 -7.19 6.65 -4.78
N LYS A 17 -7.89 5.71 -5.42
CA LYS A 17 -9.14 5.12 -4.91
C LYS A 17 -8.93 4.39 -3.57
N ILE A 18 -7.86 3.60 -3.45
CA ILE A 18 -7.53 2.87 -2.22
C ILE A 18 -7.03 3.83 -1.15
N ARG A 19 -6.10 4.73 -1.52
CA ARG A 19 -5.54 5.74 -0.62
C ARG A 19 -6.63 6.59 0.05
N LYS A 20 -7.59 7.09 -0.74
CA LYS A 20 -8.72 7.90 -0.23
C LYS A 20 -9.67 7.09 0.63
N ALA A 21 -9.98 5.84 0.26
CA ALA A 21 -10.88 4.99 1.02
C ALA A 21 -10.31 4.63 2.40
N LEU A 22 -8.99 4.47 2.51
CA LEU A 22 -8.30 4.16 3.76
C LEU A 22 -7.76 5.38 4.50
N GLY A 23 -7.95 6.59 3.96
CA GLY A 23 -7.48 7.84 4.59
C GLY A 23 -5.96 8.02 4.65
N ILE A 24 -5.18 7.25 3.88
CA ILE A 24 -3.72 7.27 3.89
C ILE A 24 -3.20 8.60 3.30
N LYS A 25 -2.26 9.23 4.00
CA LYS A 25 -1.61 10.48 3.65
C LYS A 25 -0.11 10.28 3.48
N GLU A 26 0.55 11.31 2.96
CA GLU A 26 2.00 11.33 2.88
C GLU A 26 2.60 11.40 4.29
N GLY A 27 3.61 10.56 4.54
CA GLY A 27 4.26 10.43 5.83
C GLY A 27 3.66 9.36 6.75
N ASP A 28 2.48 8.82 6.43
CA ASP A 28 1.86 7.75 7.22
C ASP A 28 2.68 6.45 7.14
N TYR A 29 2.73 5.72 8.25
CA TYR A 29 3.36 4.41 8.31
C TYR A 29 2.35 3.32 7.96
N LEU A 30 2.83 2.27 7.29
CA LEU A 30 2.06 1.05 7.04
C LEU A 30 2.88 -0.15 7.53
N GLU A 31 2.23 -1.06 8.23
CA GLU A 31 2.77 -2.39 8.53
C GLU A 31 2.56 -3.31 7.32
N ILE A 32 3.55 -4.18 7.07
CA ILE A 32 3.56 -5.14 5.96
C ILE A 32 3.63 -6.54 6.52
N GLU A 33 2.74 -7.42 6.03
CA GLU A 33 2.76 -8.85 6.34
C GLU A 33 2.50 -9.71 5.10
N ILE A 34 2.94 -10.97 5.16
CA ILE A 34 2.57 -11.99 4.17
C ILE A 34 1.39 -12.78 4.72
N GLN A 35 0.26 -12.75 4.02
CA GLN A 35 -0.93 -13.51 4.36
C GLN A 35 -1.38 -14.31 3.13
N GLU A 36 -1.40 -15.64 3.25
CA GLU A 36 -1.87 -16.56 2.20
C GLU A 36 -1.20 -16.33 0.82
N GLY A 37 0.11 -16.05 0.83
CA GLY A 37 0.87 -15.77 -0.41
C GLY A 37 0.59 -14.40 -1.02
N ARG A 38 -0.07 -13.49 -0.28
CA ARG A 38 -0.33 -12.10 -0.67
C ARG A 38 0.36 -11.16 0.30
N ILE A 39 0.65 -9.94 -0.16
CA ILE A 39 1.12 -8.85 0.70
C ILE A 39 -0.13 -8.15 1.26
N ALA A 40 -0.23 -8.08 2.58
CA ALA A 40 -1.20 -7.26 3.30
C ALA A 40 -0.51 -6.00 3.84
N LEU A 41 -1.18 -4.85 3.69
CA LEU A 41 -0.71 -3.55 4.13
C LEU A 41 -1.71 -2.99 5.15
N PHE A 42 -1.26 -2.68 6.36
CA PHE A 42 -2.10 -2.17 7.44
C PHE A 42 -1.67 -0.74 7.81
N PRO A 43 -2.54 0.27 7.63
CA PRO A 43 -2.21 1.63 8.07
C PRO A 43 -1.99 1.69 9.58
N LYS A 44 -0.93 2.39 9.99
CA LYS A 44 -0.59 2.65 11.39
C LYS A 44 -0.63 4.15 11.61
N PHE A 45 -1.79 4.65 12.01
CA PHE A 45 -2.02 6.04 12.40
C PHE A 45 -1.85 6.22 13.91
#